data_AF-A0A7Y6BTN8-F1
#
_entry.id   AF-A0A7Y6BTN8-F1
#
_cell.length_a   1.000
_cell.length_b   1.000
_cell.length_c   1.000
_cell.angle_alpha   90.00
_cell.angle_beta   90.00
_cell.angle_gamma   90.00
#
_symmetry.space_group_name_H-M   'P 1'
#
loop_
_entity.id
_entity.type
_entity.pdbx_description
1 polymer ?
#
loop_
_entity_poly.entity_id
_entity_poly.type
_entity_poly.pdbx_seq_one_letter_code
_entity_poly.pdbx_strand_id
1 'polypeptide(L)'
;MELNNRTAFPLGKGISKPRFRKATKNTIKNRILMASLFSQNIKLSDLARSIGVSKRTVHNWIYIGEPNSSNQEKIANVLGIPAQILFFEHVGVEGVQVPFQTKVHQGVLGERIVNPLLLGMMFVHEINHPDLAEYLGHNRSLFRPHIHEGRIPPQDIQDKVCTFFRLPPHILYNEALFRDIQFTAKEFRPSRRRLLQ
;
A
#
# COMPACT_ATOMS: atom_id res chain seq x y z
N MET A 1 -67.35 16.16 -36.12
CA MET A 1 -67.03 16.31 -34.68
C MET A 1 -66.53 14.95 -34.23
N GLU A 2 -65.31 14.68 -33.74
CA GLU A 2 -64.13 15.42 -33.27
C GLU A 2 -62.93 14.48 -33.54
N LEU A 3 -61.87 14.92 -34.23
CA LEU A 3 -60.57 15.34 -33.68
C LEU A 3 -59.89 14.38 -32.69
N ASN A 4 -58.75 13.85 -33.17
CA ASN A 4 -57.49 13.61 -32.45
C ASN A 4 -57.53 13.05 -31.01
N ASN A 5 -56.89 11.89 -30.81
CA ASN A 5 -55.93 11.77 -29.71
C ASN A 5 -54.83 10.76 -30.03
N ARG A 6 -53.75 11.27 -30.63
CA ARG A 6 -52.41 10.71 -30.54
C ARG A 6 -51.89 10.93 -29.11
N THR A 7 -51.78 9.89 -28.31
CA THR A 7 -50.96 9.88 -27.08
C THR A 7 -50.50 8.43 -26.86
N ALA A 8 -49.27 8.09 -26.51
CA ALA A 8 -48.00 8.75 -26.48
C ALA A 8 -46.98 7.59 -26.55
N PHE A 9 -45.96 7.68 -27.39
CA PHE A 9 -44.84 6.74 -27.28
C PHE A 9 -44.24 6.93 -25.88
N PRO A 10 -44.04 5.88 -25.07
CA PRO A 10 -43.32 6.03 -23.82
C PRO A 10 -41.89 6.46 -24.18
N LEU A 11 -41.62 7.75 -23.95
CA LEU A 11 -40.29 8.36 -24.00
C LEU A 11 -39.34 7.40 -23.32
N GLY A 12 -38.33 6.98 -24.08
CA GLY A 12 -37.40 5.93 -23.67
C GLY A 12 -36.97 6.14 -22.23
N LYS A 13 -37.01 5.05 -21.45
CA LYS A 13 -36.36 5.00 -20.13
C LYS A 13 -34.90 5.36 -20.34
N GLY A 14 -34.59 6.64 -20.24
CA GLY A 14 -33.24 7.16 -20.25
C GLY A 14 -32.52 6.40 -19.17
N ILE A 15 -31.54 5.59 -19.56
CA ILE A 15 -30.63 4.95 -18.62
C ILE A 15 -30.07 6.10 -17.79
N SER A 16 -30.56 6.25 -16.56
CA SER A 16 -30.00 7.18 -15.60
C SER A 16 -28.60 6.67 -15.28
N LYS A 17 -27.64 7.03 -16.13
CA LYS A 17 -26.23 6.88 -15.80
C LYS A 17 -26.05 7.77 -14.58
N PRO A 18 -25.68 7.22 -13.40
CA PRO A 18 -25.40 8.06 -12.26
C PRO A 18 -24.33 9.07 -12.69
N ARG A 19 -24.72 10.36 -12.70
CA ARG A 19 -23.90 11.48 -13.20
C ARG A 19 -22.59 11.62 -12.41
N PHE A 20 -22.57 11.01 -11.23
CA PHE A 20 -21.42 10.89 -10.35
C PHE A 20 -21.04 9.41 -10.23
N ARG A 21 -19.80 9.07 -10.63
CA ARG A 21 -19.21 7.80 -10.22
C ARG A 21 -19.19 7.79 -8.70
N LYS A 22 -19.72 6.75 -8.06
CA LYS A 22 -19.43 6.51 -6.63
C LYS A 22 -17.91 6.58 -6.50
N ALA A 23 -17.42 7.38 -5.54
CA ALA A 23 -16.00 7.42 -5.23
C ALA A 23 -15.56 5.97 -4.97
N THR A 24 -14.83 5.41 -5.92
CA THR A 24 -14.20 4.11 -5.71
C THR A 24 -13.26 4.35 -4.54
N LYS A 25 -13.42 3.64 -3.42
CA LYS A 25 -12.44 3.71 -2.35
C LYS A 25 -11.09 3.45 -3.01
N ASN A 26 -10.20 4.44 -3.02
CA ASN A 26 -8.92 4.36 -3.72
C ASN A 26 -8.10 3.23 -3.07
N THR A 27 -8.22 2.02 -3.59
CA THR A 27 -7.44 0.87 -3.17
C THR A 27 -6.03 1.02 -3.72
N ILE A 28 -5.04 0.94 -2.84
CA ILE A 28 -3.62 0.97 -3.21
C ILE A 28 -3.37 -0.27 -4.08
N LYS A 29 -3.04 -0.07 -5.35
CA LYS A 29 -2.73 -1.17 -6.29
C LYS A 29 -1.26 -1.56 -6.19
N ASN A 30 -0.36 -0.58 -6.18
CA ASN A 30 1.07 -0.79 -5.99
C ASN A 30 1.42 -0.72 -4.50
N ARG A 31 1.21 -1.83 -3.81
CA ARG A 31 1.38 -1.99 -2.36
C ARG A 31 2.84 -1.92 -1.96
N ILE A 32 3.75 -2.51 -2.74
CA ILE A 32 5.19 -2.51 -2.42
C ILE A 32 5.77 -1.10 -2.54
N LEU A 33 5.42 -0.36 -3.60
CA LEU A 33 5.85 1.03 -3.74
C LEU A 33 5.30 1.90 -2.58
N MET A 34 4.01 1.76 -2.26
CA MET A 34 3.43 2.52 -1.15
C MET A 34 4.05 2.12 0.21
N ALA A 35 4.31 0.84 0.43
CA ALA A 35 4.98 0.33 1.63
C ALA A 35 6.37 0.92 1.77
N SER A 36 7.14 0.96 0.67
CA SER A 36 8.48 1.53 0.63
C SER A 36 8.50 3.03 0.96
N LEU A 37 7.48 3.77 0.51
CA LEU A 37 7.34 5.19 0.82
C LEU A 37 6.97 5.42 2.30
N PHE A 38 6.05 4.64 2.84
CA PHE A 38 5.70 4.73 4.26
C PHE A 38 6.88 4.40 5.16
N SER A 39 7.57 3.30 4.88
CA SER A 39 8.67 2.82 5.71
C SER A 39 9.92 3.68 5.66
N GLN A 40 10.06 4.54 4.65
CA GLN A 40 11.12 5.55 4.55
C GLN A 40 10.63 6.96 4.87
N ASN A 41 9.36 7.12 5.27
CA ASN A 41 8.71 8.42 5.51
C ASN A 41 8.81 9.42 4.33
N ILE A 42 8.79 8.91 3.10
CA ILE A 42 8.87 9.72 1.87
C ILE A 42 7.46 10.06 1.39
N LYS A 43 7.16 11.35 1.23
CA LYS A 43 5.88 11.79 0.68
C LYS A 43 5.86 11.62 -0.84
N LEU A 44 4.67 11.39 -1.40
CA LEU A 44 4.47 11.35 -2.86
C LEU A 44 4.97 12.63 -3.56
N SER A 45 4.87 13.78 -2.91
CA SER A 45 5.39 15.05 -3.43
C SER A 45 6.91 15.11 -3.49
N ASP A 46 7.58 14.50 -2.52
CA ASP A 46 9.03 14.50 -2.44
C ASP A 46 9.62 13.51 -3.46
N LEU A 47 8.99 12.33 -3.62
CA LEU A 47 9.32 11.40 -4.70
C LEU A 47 9.11 12.04 -6.08
N ALA A 48 7.98 12.73 -6.28
CA ALA A 48 7.70 13.41 -7.54
C ALA A 48 8.78 14.44 -7.89
N ARG A 49 9.24 15.22 -6.88
CA ARG A 49 10.33 16.18 -7.03
C ARG A 49 11.66 15.49 -7.37
N SER A 50 11.99 14.39 -6.70
CA SER A 50 13.29 13.72 -6.89
C SER A 50 13.45 13.07 -8.27
N ILE A 51 12.36 12.61 -8.89
CA ILE A 51 12.40 11.97 -10.22
C ILE A 51 11.96 12.89 -11.37
N GLY A 52 11.56 14.13 -11.05
CA GLY A 52 11.21 15.17 -12.04
C GLY A 52 9.84 14.98 -12.70
N VAL A 53 8.82 14.51 -11.98
CA VAL A 53 7.46 14.31 -12.51
C VAL A 53 6.40 15.01 -11.65
N SER A 54 5.16 15.06 -12.13
CA SER A 54 4.07 15.62 -11.35
C SER A 54 3.65 14.70 -10.20
N LYS A 55 3.16 15.27 -9.09
CA LYS A 55 2.55 14.50 -7.99
C LYS A 55 1.39 13.62 -8.46
N ARG A 56 0.61 14.08 -9.45
CA ARG A 56 -0.50 13.33 -10.06
C ARG A 56 0.00 12.07 -10.77
N THR A 57 1.15 12.15 -11.43
CA THR A 57 1.78 11.02 -12.09
C THR A 57 2.15 9.94 -11.06
N VAL A 58 2.83 10.31 -9.98
CA VAL A 58 3.16 9.37 -8.89
C VAL A 58 1.89 8.78 -8.27
N HIS A 59 0.87 9.59 -8.03
CA HIS A 59 -0.42 9.11 -7.54
C HIS A 59 -1.04 8.04 -8.46
N ASN A 60 -1.00 8.25 -9.79
CA ASN A 60 -1.49 7.26 -10.74
C ASN A 60 -0.69 5.95 -10.65
N TRP A 61 0.61 6.00 -10.36
CA TRP A 61 1.42 4.79 -10.19
C TRP A 61 1.11 3.99 -8.93
N ILE A 62 0.51 4.62 -7.91
CA ILE A 62 0.07 3.93 -6.69
C ILE A 62 -1.30 3.27 -6.90
N TYR A 63 -2.24 3.96 -7.55
CA TYR A 63 -3.65 3.60 -7.54
C TYR A 63 -4.19 3.07 -8.87
N ILE A 64 -3.48 3.27 -9.98
CA ILE A 64 -4.01 2.98 -11.32
C ILE A 64 -3.18 1.94 -12.05
N GLY A 65 -1.90 2.20 -12.28
CA GLY A 65 -0.99 1.36 -13.08
C GLY A 65 0.47 1.59 -12.73
N GLU A 66 1.40 1.24 -13.60
CA GLU A 66 2.84 1.27 -13.30
C GLU A 66 3.59 2.37 -14.09
N PRO A 67 4.76 2.81 -13.60
CA PRO A 67 5.67 3.64 -14.39
C PRO A 67 6.28 2.85 -15.55
N ASN A 68 6.76 3.56 -16.57
CA ASN A 68 7.66 2.96 -17.57
C ASN A 68 9.03 2.63 -16.96
N SER A 69 9.80 1.75 -17.61
CA SER A 69 11.09 1.26 -17.10
C SER A 69 12.05 2.39 -16.70
N SER A 70 12.13 3.47 -17.49
CA SER A 70 12.98 4.62 -17.15
C SER A 70 12.60 5.27 -15.80
N ASN A 71 11.31 5.41 -15.52
CA ASN A 71 10.86 5.94 -14.23
C ASN A 71 10.94 4.91 -13.11
N GLN A 72 10.78 3.61 -13.42
CA GLN A 72 11.00 2.54 -12.44
C GLN A 72 12.43 2.58 -11.90
N GLU A 73 13.44 2.73 -12.77
CA GLU A 73 14.84 2.87 -12.39
C GLU A 73 15.10 4.12 -11.54
N LYS A 74 14.51 5.28 -11.90
CA LYS A 74 14.62 6.49 -11.09
C LYS A 74 14.06 6.30 -9.67
N ILE A 75 12.90 5.64 -9.57
CA ILE A 75 12.28 5.35 -8.27
C ILE A 75 13.13 4.35 -7.48
N ALA A 76 13.64 3.31 -8.15
CA ALA A 76 14.54 2.32 -7.56
C ALA A 76 15.78 2.97 -6.95
N ASN A 77 16.40 3.92 -7.68
CA ASN A 77 17.54 4.68 -7.18
C ASN A 77 17.20 5.55 -5.97
N VAL A 78 16.07 6.25 -6.00
CA VAL A 78 15.64 7.12 -4.87
C VAL A 78 15.35 6.31 -3.62
N LEU A 79 14.67 5.17 -3.77
CA LEU A 79 14.30 4.30 -2.65
C LEU A 79 15.41 3.31 -2.29
N GLY A 80 16.46 3.24 -3.10
CA GLY A 80 17.50 2.22 -3.18
C GLY A 80 17.02 0.77 -3.35
N ILE A 81 15.74 0.50 -3.55
CA ILE A 81 15.21 -0.87 -3.69
C ILE A 81 15.19 -1.22 -5.18
N PRO A 82 15.68 -2.40 -5.62
CA PRO A 82 15.69 -2.76 -7.03
C PRO A 82 14.31 -2.70 -7.69
N ALA A 83 14.27 -2.27 -8.95
CA ALA A 83 13.02 -2.11 -9.69
C ALA A 83 12.21 -3.42 -9.74
N GLN A 84 12.87 -4.58 -9.89
CA GLN A 84 12.19 -5.88 -9.91
C GLN A 84 11.47 -6.23 -8.60
N ILE A 85 11.86 -5.64 -7.47
CA ILE A 85 11.20 -5.83 -6.18
C ILE A 85 10.04 -4.83 -6.05
N LEU A 86 10.30 -3.54 -6.33
CA LEU A 86 9.29 -2.47 -6.21
C LEU A 86 8.08 -2.67 -7.13
N PHE A 87 8.35 -3.16 -8.34
CA PHE A 87 7.36 -3.41 -9.37
C PHE A 87 7.20 -4.91 -9.62
N PHE A 88 7.44 -5.73 -8.58
CA PHE A 88 7.11 -7.16 -8.62
C PHE A 88 5.63 -7.33 -9.00
N GLU A 89 5.30 -8.38 -9.75
CA GLU A 89 3.94 -8.64 -10.22
C GLU A 89 3.00 -8.95 -9.04
N HIS A 90 2.41 -7.90 -8.47
CA HIS A 90 1.39 -7.97 -7.41
C HIS A 90 0.16 -7.13 -7.75
N VAL A 91 0.20 -6.41 -8.88
CA VAL A 91 -0.86 -5.55 -9.38
C VAL A 91 -1.95 -6.42 -10.00
N GLY A 92 -3.14 -6.40 -9.41
CA GLY A 92 -4.30 -7.17 -9.89
C GLY A 92 -4.67 -8.38 -9.02
N VAL A 93 -3.81 -8.76 -8.07
CA VAL A 93 -4.20 -9.66 -6.99
C VAL A 93 -5.16 -8.89 -6.08
N GLU A 94 -6.32 -9.47 -5.78
CA GLU A 94 -7.27 -8.87 -4.82
C GLU A 94 -6.51 -8.44 -3.56
N GLY A 95 -6.80 -7.24 -3.07
CA GLY A 95 -6.16 -6.68 -1.89
C GLY A 95 -6.25 -7.66 -0.70
N VAL A 96 -5.26 -7.61 0.20
CA VAL A 96 -5.30 -8.40 1.44
C VAL A 96 -6.55 -8.00 2.22
N GLN A 97 -7.44 -8.95 2.41
CA GLN A 97 -8.57 -8.80 3.32
C GLN A 97 -8.05 -9.08 4.72
N VAL A 98 -8.19 -8.10 5.62
CA VAL A 98 -7.77 -8.23 7.02
C VAL A 98 -8.96 -8.79 7.80
N PRO A 99 -8.93 -10.06 8.25
CA PRO A 99 -10.08 -10.74 8.85
C PRO A 99 -10.23 -10.44 10.35
N PHE A 100 -9.46 -9.49 10.88
CA PHE A 100 -9.42 -9.14 12.30
C PHE A 100 -9.45 -7.62 12.49
N GLN A 101 -9.86 -7.18 13.68
CA GLN A 101 -9.85 -5.76 14.03
C GLN A 101 -8.43 -5.33 14.39
N THR A 102 -7.95 -4.26 13.75
CA THR A 102 -6.63 -3.70 14.00
C THR A 102 -6.64 -2.22 13.69
N LYS A 103 -5.77 -1.47 14.39
CA LYS A 103 -5.43 -0.09 14.03
C LYS A 103 -3.95 0.14 14.24
N VAL A 104 -3.29 0.74 13.25
CA VAL A 104 -1.91 1.18 13.40
C VAL A 104 -1.80 2.19 14.54
N HIS A 105 -0.91 1.90 15.49
CA HIS A 105 -0.46 2.82 16.53
C HIS A 105 0.96 3.28 16.27
N GLN A 106 1.28 4.52 16.63
CA GLN A 106 2.63 5.07 16.43
C GLN A 106 3.71 4.32 17.21
N GLY A 107 3.36 3.57 18.26
CA GLY A 107 4.30 2.76 19.04
C GLY A 107 4.93 1.58 18.28
N VAL A 108 4.45 1.28 17.06
CA VAL A 108 5.14 0.35 16.14
C VAL A 108 6.44 0.95 15.60
N LEU A 109 6.56 2.28 15.62
CA LEU A 109 7.78 2.96 15.23
C LEU A 109 8.76 2.82 16.40
N GLY A 110 9.82 2.05 16.15
CA GLY A 110 10.98 2.00 17.03
C GLY A 110 11.93 3.15 16.76
N GLU A 111 13.03 3.22 17.50
CA GLU A 111 14.13 4.15 17.23
C GLU A 111 14.83 3.83 15.91
N ARG A 112 14.81 2.55 15.52
CA ARG A 112 15.43 2.00 14.32
C ARG A 112 14.49 1.02 13.64
N ILE A 113 14.39 1.10 12.33
CA ILE A 113 13.67 0.15 11.48
C ILE A 113 14.70 -0.47 10.57
N VAL A 114 14.82 -1.80 10.58
CA VAL A 114 15.79 -2.57 9.76
C VAL A 114 15.12 -3.24 8.57
N ASN A 115 13.90 -3.76 8.76
CA ASN A 115 13.09 -4.34 7.68
C ASN A 115 11.97 -3.36 7.26
N PRO A 116 12.25 -2.42 6.32
CA PRO A 116 11.28 -1.43 5.91
C PRO A 116 10.07 -2.01 5.19
N LEU A 117 10.24 -3.05 4.39
CA LEU A 117 9.14 -3.58 3.58
C LEU A 117 8.09 -4.26 4.44
N LEU A 118 8.50 -5.06 5.42
CA LEU A 118 7.56 -5.69 6.35
C LEU A 118 6.75 -4.64 7.13
N LEU A 119 7.41 -3.62 7.68
CA LEU A 119 6.72 -2.52 8.37
C LEU A 119 5.81 -1.72 7.43
N GLY A 120 6.30 -1.40 6.22
CA GLY A 120 5.55 -0.66 5.22
C GLY A 120 4.27 -1.39 4.80
N MET A 121 4.32 -2.71 4.65
CA MET A 121 3.15 -3.53 4.33
C MET A 121 2.10 -3.50 5.45
N MET A 122 2.53 -3.51 6.71
CA MET A 122 1.62 -3.32 7.84
C MET A 122 0.93 -1.96 7.76
N PHE A 123 1.64 -0.89 7.41
CA PHE A 123 1.03 0.43 7.22
C PHE A 123 0.05 0.49 6.05
N VAL A 124 0.40 -0.09 4.90
CA VAL A 124 -0.48 -0.13 3.71
C VAL A 124 -1.82 -0.79 4.02
N HIS A 125 -1.81 -1.82 4.87
CA HIS A 125 -3.01 -2.57 5.25
C HIS A 125 -3.64 -2.12 6.58
N GLU A 126 -3.13 -1.05 7.18
CA GLU A 126 -3.56 -0.52 8.49
C GLU A 126 -3.49 -1.55 9.65
N ILE A 127 -2.52 -2.46 9.57
CA ILE A 127 -2.31 -3.55 10.52
C ILE A 127 -1.29 -3.15 11.59
N ASN A 128 -1.60 -3.44 12.85
CA ASN A 128 -0.65 -3.38 13.94
C ASN A 128 0.03 -4.74 14.10
N HIS A 129 1.35 -4.73 14.29
CA HIS A 129 2.13 -5.97 14.34
C HIS A 129 1.71 -6.97 15.43
N PRO A 130 1.27 -6.57 16.65
CA PRO A 130 0.83 -7.52 17.67
C PRO A 130 -0.41 -8.30 17.24
N ASP A 131 -1.34 -7.61 16.56
CA ASP A 131 -2.63 -8.17 16.17
C ASP A 131 -2.46 -9.17 15.02
N LEU A 132 -1.54 -8.88 14.08
CA LEU A 132 -1.12 -9.86 13.08
C LEU A 132 -0.46 -11.08 13.73
N ALA A 133 0.40 -10.88 14.73
CA ALA A 133 1.08 -12.00 15.38
C ALA A 133 0.08 -12.94 16.07
N GLU A 134 -0.88 -12.37 16.78
CA GLU A 134 -1.97 -13.11 17.41
C GLU A 134 -2.83 -13.85 16.38
N TYR A 135 -3.20 -13.19 15.27
CA TYR A 135 -3.92 -13.82 14.17
C TYR A 135 -3.16 -15.01 13.56
N LEU A 136 -1.84 -14.94 13.47
CA LEU A 136 -0.99 -16.03 12.97
C LEU A 136 -0.72 -17.14 14.02
N GLY A 137 -1.25 -17.00 15.23
CA GLY A 137 -1.10 -17.95 16.33
C GLY A 137 0.23 -17.84 17.09
N HIS A 138 0.83 -16.65 17.12
CA HIS A 138 2.13 -16.39 17.74
C HIS A 138 2.07 -15.29 18.82
N ASN A 139 3.13 -15.18 19.61
CA ASN A 139 3.25 -14.13 20.62
C ASN A 139 3.22 -12.74 19.98
N ARG A 140 2.51 -11.80 20.62
CA ARG A 140 2.39 -10.39 20.23
C ARG A 140 3.73 -9.65 19.99
N SER A 141 4.82 -10.12 20.58
CA SER A 141 6.18 -9.58 20.38
C SER A 141 6.88 -10.09 19.12
N LEU A 142 6.31 -11.07 18.40
CA LEU A 142 6.94 -11.81 17.30
C LEU A 142 7.66 -10.89 16.31
N PHE A 143 6.99 -9.85 15.83
CA PHE A 143 7.52 -9.02 14.74
C PHE A 143 8.58 -8.01 15.17
N ARG A 144 8.76 -7.72 16.47
CA ARG A 144 9.71 -6.67 16.89
C ARG A 144 11.15 -6.98 16.46
N PRO A 145 11.72 -8.18 16.71
CA PRO A 145 13.06 -8.52 16.23
C PRO A 145 13.17 -8.51 14.70
N HIS A 146 12.10 -8.92 14.00
CA HIS A 146 12.10 -8.99 12.54
C HIS A 146 12.05 -7.61 11.88
N ILE A 147 11.38 -6.63 12.52
CA ILE A 147 11.28 -5.25 12.03
C ILE A 147 12.48 -4.41 12.46
N HIS A 148 12.88 -4.48 13.72
CA HIS A 148 13.82 -3.53 14.34
C HIS A 148 15.25 -4.05 14.48
N GLU A 149 15.45 -5.37 14.53
CA GLU A 149 16.78 -5.99 14.59
C GLU A 149 17.19 -6.63 13.26
N GLY A 150 16.25 -6.79 12.31
CA GLY A 150 16.50 -7.48 11.04
C GLY A 150 16.69 -8.98 11.19
N ARG A 151 16.23 -9.59 12.29
CA ARG A 151 16.34 -11.03 12.46
C ARG A 151 15.43 -11.74 11.47
N ILE A 152 15.93 -12.70 10.70
CA ILE A 152 15.09 -13.52 9.83
C ILE A 152 14.33 -14.56 10.68
N PRO A 153 12.99 -14.66 10.57
CA PRO A 153 12.23 -15.69 11.27
C PRO A 153 12.48 -17.09 10.66
N PRO A 154 12.15 -18.17 11.39
CA PRO A 154 12.03 -19.51 10.83
C PRO A 154 11.09 -19.56 9.60
N GLN A 155 11.31 -20.54 8.72
CA GLN A 155 10.62 -20.63 7.43
C GLN A 155 9.09 -20.70 7.55
N ASP A 156 8.56 -21.42 8.55
CA ASP A 156 7.11 -21.55 8.77
C ASP A 156 6.45 -20.18 9.06
N ILE A 157 7.13 -19.32 9.80
CA ILE A 157 6.68 -17.96 10.09
C ILE A 157 6.79 -17.09 8.84
N GLN A 158 7.90 -17.21 8.09
CA GLN A 158 8.05 -16.51 6.81
C GLN A 158 6.90 -16.87 5.86
N ASP A 159 6.59 -18.15 5.71
CA ASP A 159 5.54 -18.66 4.83
C ASP A 159 4.18 -18.12 5.22
N LYS A 160 3.79 -18.21 6.52
CA LYS A 160 2.54 -17.65 7.02
C LYS A 160 2.38 -16.16 6.71
N VAL A 161 3.44 -15.37 6.94
CA VAL A 161 3.43 -13.92 6.69
C VAL A 161 3.35 -13.62 5.20
N CYS A 162 4.12 -14.36 4.39
CA CYS A 162 4.13 -14.24 2.93
C CYS A 162 2.78 -14.61 2.32
N THR A 163 2.14 -15.68 2.79
CA THR A 163 0.78 -16.07 2.43
C THR A 163 -0.22 -14.98 2.79
N PHE A 164 -0.12 -14.42 4.00
CA PHE A 164 -1.00 -13.34 4.45
C PHE A 164 -0.91 -12.11 3.54
N PHE A 165 0.31 -11.62 3.26
CA PHE A 165 0.51 -10.45 2.40
C PHE A 165 0.40 -10.75 0.90
N ARG A 166 0.33 -12.04 0.52
CA ARG A 166 0.38 -12.52 -0.86
C ARG A 166 1.62 -12.01 -1.58
N LEU A 167 2.78 -12.16 -0.93
CA LEU A 167 4.09 -11.77 -1.42
C LEU A 167 5.08 -12.88 -1.13
N PRO A 168 6.08 -13.13 -1.99
CA PRO A 168 7.07 -14.17 -1.74
C PRO A 168 8.14 -13.72 -0.72
N PRO A 169 8.84 -14.67 -0.06
CA PRO A 169 9.85 -14.37 0.95
C PRO A 169 10.97 -13.45 0.47
N HIS A 170 11.40 -13.56 -0.78
CA HIS A 170 12.47 -12.72 -1.36
C HIS A 170 12.10 -11.22 -1.49
N ILE A 171 10.85 -10.86 -1.22
CA ILE A 171 10.41 -9.46 -1.11
C ILE A 171 10.46 -8.99 0.35
N LEU A 172 9.88 -9.75 1.28
CA LEU A 172 9.71 -9.32 2.68
C LEU A 172 10.91 -9.60 3.58
N TYR A 173 11.71 -10.63 3.26
CA TYR A 173 12.78 -11.16 4.10
C TYR A 173 14.13 -11.20 3.39
N ASN A 174 14.29 -10.44 2.30
CA ASN A 174 15.58 -10.30 1.64
C ASN A 174 16.49 -9.35 2.42
N GLU A 175 17.49 -9.92 3.09
CA GLU A 175 18.45 -9.18 3.91
C GLU A 175 19.22 -8.10 3.14
N ALA A 176 19.43 -8.26 1.83
CA ALA A 176 20.09 -7.24 1.01
C ALA A 176 19.25 -5.94 0.89
N LEU A 177 17.97 -5.98 1.25
CA LEU A 177 17.07 -4.83 1.30
C LEU A 177 16.98 -4.22 2.71
N PHE A 178 17.59 -4.82 3.72
CA PHE A 178 17.57 -4.31 5.08
C PHE A 178 18.44 -3.07 5.22
N ARG A 179 17.94 -2.10 5.99
CA ARG A 179 18.53 -0.76 6.11
C ARG A 179 18.18 -0.16 7.43
N ASP A 180 19.10 0.62 7.97
CA ASP A 180 18.86 1.39 9.18
C ASP A 180 18.14 2.69 8.85
N ILE A 181 16.81 2.63 8.94
CA ILE A 181 15.96 3.80 8.76
C ILE A 181 15.58 4.33 10.14
N GLN A 182 15.80 5.63 10.32
CA GLN A 182 15.49 6.34 11.55
C GLN A 182 14.58 7.52 11.24
N PHE A 183 13.40 7.52 11.85
CA PHE A 183 12.53 8.69 11.93
C PHE A 183 11.66 8.56 13.17
N THR A 184 11.34 9.69 13.77
CA THR A 184 10.51 9.75 14.98
C THR A 184 9.03 9.55 14.65
N ALA A 185 8.25 9.12 15.65
CA ALA A 185 6.79 9.10 15.54
C ALA A 185 6.17 10.47 15.23
N LYS A 186 6.86 11.58 15.58
CA LYS A 186 6.45 12.96 15.25
C LYS A 186 6.65 13.28 13.77
N GLU A 187 7.72 12.75 13.18
CA GLU A 187 8.03 12.90 11.75
C GLU A 187 7.18 11.99 10.88
N PHE A 188 6.81 10.81 11.40
CA PHE A 188 5.88 9.91 10.74
C PHE A 188 4.47 10.49 10.75
N ARG A 189 4.09 11.05 9.60
CA ARG A 189 2.72 11.48 9.34
C ARG A 189 2.13 10.51 8.34
N PRO A 190 1.56 9.37 8.78
CA PRO A 190 0.72 8.59 7.88
C PRO A 190 -0.37 9.59 7.50
N SER A 191 -0.56 9.83 6.21
CA SER A 191 -1.42 10.88 5.70
C SER A 191 -2.88 10.64 6.08
N ARG A 192 -3.23 10.87 7.35
CA ARG A 192 -4.59 10.81 7.91
C ARG A 192 -5.36 12.11 7.65
N ARG A 193 -4.70 13.14 7.09
CA ARG A 193 -5.38 14.34 6.58
C ARG A 193 -5.52 14.24 5.06
N ARG A 194 -6.77 14.00 4.62
CA ARG A 194 -7.31 14.13 3.24
C ARG A 194 -7.21 12.90 2.32
N LEU A 195 -7.98 11.86 2.64
CA LEU A 195 -8.67 11.04 1.62
C LEU A 195 -10.20 11.03 1.82
N LEU A 196 -10.71 11.93 2.68
CA LEU A 196 -12.13 12.18 2.92
C LEU A 196 -12.38 13.70 3.02
N GLN A 197 -12.12 14.41 1.92
CA GLN A 197 -12.81 15.65 1.56
C GLN A 197 -13.00 15.62 0.05
#